data_AF-A0AAD9JIM1-F1
#
_entry.id   AF-A0AAD9JIM1-F1
#
_cell.length_a   1.000
_cell.length_b   1.000
_cell.length_c   1.000
_cell.angle_alpha   90.00
_cell.angle_beta   90.00
_cell.angle_gamma   90.00
#
_symmetry.space_group_name_H-M   'P 1'
#
loop_
_entity.id
_entity.type
_entity.pdbx_description
1 polymer ?
#
loop_
_entity_poly.entity_id
_entity_poly.type
_entity_poly.pdbx_seq_one_letter_code
_entity_poly.pdbx_strand_id
1 'polypeptide(L)'
;MKTLILLFAFVALATCNKCGPLQKLKVKQQWSVAFGTDHHRIDFGIAIWRGLFRQEPEARKMFKRVNGEDLYSGAFRAHSMRVLGGLNMVISAIDNDDIAKFVLSHLHEDHVDRHVPGNYYQVSPIRLRDQFKFGNEMLIP
;
A
#
# COMPACT_ATOMS: atom_id res chain seq x y z
N MET A 1 14.19 14.86 -7.48
CA MET A 1 13.15 13.94 -7.98
C MET A 1 12.48 13.28 -6.77
N LYS A 2 11.34 13.79 -6.30
CA LYS A 2 10.68 13.32 -5.07
C LYS A 2 9.55 12.37 -5.43
N THR A 3 9.85 11.07 -5.45
CA THR A 3 8.92 10.02 -5.87
C THR A 3 7.83 9.80 -4.83
N LEU A 4 6.58 9.82 -5.31
CA LEU A 4 5.33 9.55 -4.59
C LEU A 4 5.36 8.15 -3.95
N ILE A 5 5.24 8.05 -2.61
CA ILE A 5 5.14 6.77 -1.87
C ILE A 5 3.76 6.65 -1.20
N LEU A 6 2.70 6.58 -1.99
CA LEU A 6 1.32 6.47 -1.54
C LEU A 6 0.98 5.05 -1.04
N LEU A 7 1.06 4.73 0.26
CA LEU A 7 0.19 3.71 0.88
C LEU A 7 0.28 3.65 2.42
N PHE A 8 -0.27 4.66 3.11
CA PHE A 8 -0.34 4.70 4.57
C PHE A 8 -1.50 3.93 5.20
N ALA A 9 -2.42 3.39 4.40
CA ALA A 9 -3.60 2.71 4.93
C ALA A 9 -3.34 1.28 5.44
N PHE A 10 -2.32 0.60 4.90
CA PHE A 10 -1.86 -0.68 5.45
C PHE A 10 -1.21 -0.51 6.82
N VAL A 11 -0.56 0.63 7.04
CA VAL A 11 0.17 0.84 8.28
C VAL A 11 -0.77 1.11 9.44
N ALA A 12 -1.85 1.86 9.22
CA ALA A 12 -2.87 2.07 10.24
C ALA A 12 -3.58 0.77 10.67
N LEU A 13 -3.75 -0.22 9.78
CA LEU A 13 -4.25 -1.55 10.16
C LEU A 13 -3.18 -2.41 10.86
N ALA A 14 -1.93 -2.28 10.44
CA ALA A 14 -0.77 -2.99 11.00
C ALA A 14 -0.37 -2.48 12.40
N THR A 15 -0.52 -1.19 12.65
CA THR A 15 -0.27 -0.53 13.95
C THR A 15 -1.54 -0.39 14.77
N CYS A 16 -2.58 -1.18 14.47
CA CYS A 16 -3.72 -1.31 15.36
C CYS A 16 -3.19 -1.61 16.77
N ASN A 17 -3.62 -0.85 17.77
CA ASN A 17 -3.26 -1.08 19.19
C ASN A 17 -3.64 -2.49 19.70
N LYS A 18 -4.31 -3.31 18.87
CA LYS A 18 -4.66 -4.71 19.09
C LYS A 18 -3.88 -5.73 18.23
N CYS A 19 -2.99 -5.28 17.33
CA CYS A 19 -2.21 -6.18 16.46
C CYS A 19 -1.05 -6.79 17.26
N GLY A 20 -1.30 -7.96 17.84
CA GLY A 20 -0.28 -8.71 18.58
C GLY A 20 0.85 -9.23 17.68
N PRO A 21 1.95 -9.74 18.27
CA PRO A 21 3.10 -10.24 17.53
C PRO A 21 2.76 -11.29 16.47
N LEU A 22 1.80 -12.19 16.76
CA LEU A 22 1.38 -13.23 15.82
C LEU A 22 0.64 -12.65 14.60
N GLN A 23 -0.20 -11.63 14.79
CA GLN A 23 -0.91 -10.97 13.71
C GLN A 23 0.08 -10.26 12.78
N LYS A 24 1.06 -9.57 13.35
CA LYS A 24 2.15 -8.91 12.60
C LYS A 24 2.92 -9.91 11.74
N LEU A 25 3.27 -11.08 12.29
CA LEU A 25 3.92 -12.16 11.54
C LEU A 25 3.02 -12.75 10.44
N LYS A 26 1.71 -12.95 10.71
CA LYS A 26 0.75 -13.41 9.70
C LYS A 26 0.69 -12.45 8.51
N VAL A 27 0.65 -11.13 8.76
CA VAL A 27 0.69 -10.12 7.69
C VAL A 27 1.97 -10.20 6.88
N LYS A 28 3.15 -10.31 7.52
CA LYS A 28 4.44 -10.48 6.81
C LYS A 28 4.43 -11.70 5.89
N GLN A 29 3.96 -12.83 6.42
CA GLN A 29 3.92 -14.09 5.67
C GLN A 29 2.97 -13.99 4.46
N GLN A 30 1.74 -13.50 4.67
CA GLN A 30 0.75 -13.36 3.62
C GLN A 30 1.21 -12.35 2.55
N TRP A 31 1.81 -11.24 2.98
CA TRP A 31 2.37 -10.25 2.08
C TRP A 31 3.50 -10.83 1.21
N SER A 32 4.40 -11.63 1.77
CA SER A 32 5.49 -12.26 1.01
C SER A 32 4.96 -13.12 -0.14
N VAL A 33 3.91 -13.92 0.11
CA VAL A 33 3.25 -14.74 -0.90
C VAL A 33 2.54 -13.87 -1.94
N ALA A 34 1.77 -12.88 -1.49
CA ALA A 34 0.99 -11.99 -2.35
C ALA A 34 1.86 -11.11 -3.25
N PHE A 35 2.91 -10.51 -2.69
CA PHE A 35 3.78 -9.59 -3.39
C PHE A 35 4.58 -10.33 -4.46
N GLY A 36 4.99 -11.58 -4.21
CA GLY A 36 5.64 -12.43 -5.22
C GLY A 36 6.99 -11.88 -5.69
N THR A 37 7.39 -12.19 -6.93
CA THR A 37 8.63 -11.72 -7.57
C THR A 37 8.41 -11.27 -9.02
N ASP A 38 9.38 -10.55 -9.59
CA ASP A 38 9.46 -10.21 -11.02
C ASP A 38 8.16 -9.67 -11.64
N HIS A 39 7.69 -10.28 -12.73
CA HIS A 39 6.50 -9.84 -13.45
C HIS A 39 5.21 -9.95 -12.62
N HIS A 40 5.14 -10.90 -11.68
CA HIS A 40 3.98 -11.04 -10.81
C HIS A 40 3.76 -9.79 -9.94
N ARG A 41 4.85 -9.12 -9.51
CA ARG A 41 4.76 -7.86 -8.76
C ARG A 41 4.12 -6.73 -9.56
N ILE A 42 4.40 -6.68 -10.86
CA ILE A 42 3.88 -5.64 -11.75
C ILE A 42 2.38 -5.83 -11.92
N ASP A 43 1.94 -7.05 -12.23
CA ASP A 43 0.53 -7.37 -12.41
C ASP A 43 -0.25 -7.17 -11.12
N PHE A 44 0.33 -7.57 -9.99
CA PHE A 44 -0.21 -7.32 -8.66
C PHE A 44 -0.40 -5.82 -8.39
N GLY A 45 0.60 -4.99 -8.69
CA GLY A 45 0.47 -3.54 -8.55
C GLY A 45 -0.58 -2.92 -9.45
N ILE A 46 -0.65 -3.34 -10.71
CA ILE A 46 -1.70 -2.90 -11.64
C ILE A 46 -3.08 -3.27 -11.07
N ALA A 47 -3.25 -4.48 -10.53
CA ALA A 47 -4.50 -4.90 -9.93
C ALA A 47 -4.92 -4.02 -8.74
N ILE A 48 -3.97 -3.62 -7.88
CA ILE A 48 -4.23 -2.70 -6.76
C ILE A 48 -4.70 -1.35 -7.29
N TRP A 49 -3.95 -0.73 -8.20
CA TRP A 49 -4.28 0.59 -8.76
C TRP A 49 -5.61 0.60 -9.51
N ARG A 50 -5.90 -0.47 -10.25
CA ARG A 50 -7.17 -0.63 -10.96
C ARG A 50 -8.35 -0.77 -9.99
N GLY A 51 -8.13 -1.37 -8.83
CA GLY A 51 -9.09 -1.40 -7.73
C GLY A 51 -9.33 -0.01 -7.13
N LEU A 52 -8.24 0.69 -6.79
CA LEU A 52 -8.29 2.04 -6.23
C LEU A 52 -9.04 3.01 -7.15
N PHE A 53 -8.66 3.11 -8.42
CA PHE A 53 -9.30 4.03 -9.36
C PHE A 53 -10.72 3.65 -9.77
N ARG A 54 -11.16 2.42 -9.48
CA ARG A 54 -12.57 2.04 -9.64
C ARG A 54 -13.42 2.57 -8.49
N GLN A 55 -12.88 2.56 -7.29
CA GLN A 55 -13.59 3.02 -6.09
C GLN A 55 -13.51 4.54 -5.94
N GLU A 56 -12.36 5.12 -6.28
CA GLU A 56 -12.12 6.54 -6.22
C GLU A 56 -11.51 7.02 -7.55
N PRO A 57 -12.35 7.24 -8.58
CA PRO A 57 -11.88 7.70 -9.89
C PRO A 57 -11.14 9.04 -9.83
N GLU A 58 -11.52 9.91 -8.88
CA GLU A 58 -10.94 11.24 -8.73
C GLU A 58 -9.48 11.20 -8.25
N ALA A 59 -9.07 10.14 -7.56
CA ALA A 59 -7.68 9.92 -7.18
C ALA A 59 -6.75 9.89 -8.40
N ARG A 60 -7.25 9.49 -9.58
CA ARG A 60 -6.45 9.44 -10.82
C ARG A 60 -5.84 10.79 -11.18
N LYS A 61 -6.51 11.90 -10.84
CA LYS A 61 -6.03 13.26 -11.09
C LYS A 61 -4.67 13.55 -10.42
N MET A 62 -4.37 12.88 -9.31
CA MET A 62 -3.09 13.01 -8.60
C MET A 62 -1.91 12.33 -9.33
N PHE A 63 -2.19 11.45 -10.28
CA PHE A 63 -1.20 10.62 -10.97
C PHE A 63 -0.94 11.04 -12.42
N LYS A 64 -1.40 12.22 -12.85
CA LYS A 64 -1.17 12.74 -14.21
C LYS A 64 0.30 12.76 -14.61
N ARG A 65 1.19 13.18 -13.70
CA ARG A 65 2.64 13.26 -13.93
C ARG A 65 3.31 11.91 -14.21
N VAL A 66 2.67 10.82 -13.82
CA VAL A 66 3.16 9.45 -14.00
C VAL A 66 2.28 8.66 -14.97
N ASN A 67 1.45 9.34 -15.76
CA ASN A 67 0.53 8.75 -16.72
C ASN A 67 -0.50 7.79 -16.09
N GLY A 68 -1.16 8.23 -15.02
CA GLY A 68 -2.19 7.44 -14.31
C GLY A 68 -3.43 7.06 -15.13
N GLU A 69 -3.59 7.57 -16.35
CA GLU A 69 -4.63 7.15 -17.31
C GLU A 69 -4.31 5.79 -17.95
N ASP A 70 -3.03 5.48 -18.13
CA ASP A 70 -2.57 4.19 -18.67
C ASP A 70 -1.69 3.47 -17.63
N LEU A 71 -2.33 2.55 -16.90
CA LEU A 71 -1.67 1.73 -15.87
C LEU A 71 -0.59 0.80 -16.44
N TYR A 72 -0.63 0.52 -17.75
CA TYR A 72 0.33 -0.34 -18.42
C TYR A 72 1.53 0.44 -18.97
N SER A 73 1.50 1.77 -18.93
CA SER A 73 2.62 2.59 -19.35
C SER A 73 3.87 2.36 -18.48
N GLY A 74 5.06 2.49 -19.08
CA GLY A 74 6.32 2.33 -18.35
C GLY A 74 6.46 3.30 -17.17
N ALA A 75 5.98 4.55 -17.35
CA ALA A 75 6.00 5.57 -16.30
C ALA A 75 5.14 5.18 -15.10
N PHE A 76 3.93 4.68 -15.34
CA PHE A 76 3.02 4.28 -14.26
C PHE A 76 3.47 2.99 -13.59
N ARG A 77 3.95 1.99 -14.35
CA ARG A 77 4.54 0.76 -13.78
C ARG A 77 5.70 1.08 -12.85
N ALA A 78 6.62 1.94 -13.27
CA ALA A 78 7.74 2.36 -12.45
C ALA A 78 7.27 3.09 -11.17
N HIS A 79 6.21 3.91 -11.27
CA HIS A 79 5.61 4.54 -10.11
C HIS A 79 4.96 3.54 -9.15
N SER A 80 4.15 2.62 -9.68
CA SER A 80 3.51 1.55 -8.91
C SER A 80 4.55 0.75 -8.13
N MET A 81 5.66 0.38 -8.77
CA MET A 81 6.73 -0.37 -8.09
C MET A 81 7.41 0.41 -6.97
N ARG A 82 7.60 1.72 -7.10
CA ARG A 82 8.13 2.55 -6.00
C ARG A 82 7.16 2.62 -4.82
N VAL A 83 5.87 2.73 -5.10
CA VAL A 83 4.83 2.73 -4.07
C VAL A 83 4.77 1.40 -3.34
N LEU A 84 4.71 0.29 -4.07
CA LEU A 84 4.70 -1.04 -3.46
C LEU A 84 6.01 -1.38 -2.75
N GLY A 85 7.15 -0.84 -3.20
CA GLY A 85 8.43 -0.94 -2.49
C GLY A 85 8.39 -0.29 -1.12
N GLY A 86 7.85 0.93 -1.02
CA GLY A 86 7.64 1.61 0.27
C GLY A 86 6.68 0.86 1.18
N LEU A 87 5.58 0.32 0.63
CA LEU A 87 4.67 -0.53 1.39
C LEU A 87 5.35 -1.81 1.89
N ASN A 88 6.15 -2.46 1.04
CA ASN A 88 6.91 -3.65 1.40
C ASN A 88 7.91 -3.35 2.53
N MET A 89 8.55 -2.17 2.54
CA MET A 89 9.42 -1.75 3.63
C MET A 89 8.67 -1.67 4.96
N VAL A 90 7.49 -1.04 4.97
CA VAL A 90 6.69 -0.94 6.20
C VAL A 90 6.24 -2.31 6.69
N ILE A 91 5.71 -3.16 5.79
CA ILE A 91 5.27 -4.50 6.17
C ILE A 91 6.46 -5.33 6.67
N SER A 92 7.63 -5.18 6.08
CA SER A 92 8.83 -5.89 6.53
C SER A 92 9.26 -5.47 7.94
N ALA A 93 9.00 -4.22 8.32
CA ALA A 93 9.36 -3.63 9.61
C ALA A 93 8.27 -3.77 10.70
N ILE A 94 7.07 -4.26 10.38
CA ILE A 94 5.89 -4.24 11.26
C ILE A 94 6.10 -4.90 12.64
N ASP A 95 6.98 -5.89 12.74
CA ASP A 95 7.33 -6.65 13.95
C ASP A 95 8.48 -6.03 14.76
N ASN A 96 9.10 -4.95 14.27
CA ASN A 96 10.08 -4.15 14.99
C ASN A 96 9.58 -2.71 15.11
N ASP A 97 9.09 -2.35 16.30
CA ASP A 97 8.41 -1.07 16.50
C ASP A 97 9.32 0.14 16.25
N ASP A 98 10.62 0.05 16.51
CA ASP A 98 11.56 1.16 16.28
C ASP A 98 11.83 1.37 14.78
N ILE A 99 12.02 0.28 14.03
CA ILE A 99 12.17 0.36 12.58
C ILE A 99 10.85 0.81 11.94
N ALA A 100 9.72 0.29 12.39
CA ALA A 100 8.40 0.69 11.89
C ALA A 100 8.17 2.19 12.09
N LYS A 101 8.45 2.73 13.29
CA LYS A 101 8.36 4.17 13.57
C LYS A 101 9.25 4.99 12.65
N PHE A 102 10.50 4.57 12.45
CA PHE A 102 11.45 5.27 11.57
C PHE A 102 10.98 5.28 10.11
N VAL A 103 10.53 4.14 9.58
CA VAL A 103 10.00 4.08 8.21
C VAL A 103 8.75 4.96 8.09
N LEU A 104 7.89 4.96 9.11
CA LEU A 104 6.68 5.76 9.10
C LEU A 104 6.93 7.26 9.20
N SER A 105 7.90 7.71 10.01
CA SER A 105 8.24 9.12 10.09
C SER A 105 8.78 9.63 8.76
N HIS A 106 9.66 8.85 8.12
CA HIS A 106 10.18 9.20 6.79
C HIS A 106 9.07 9.30 5.74
N LEU A 107 8.15 8.34 5.74
CA LEU A 107 7.00 8.38 4.84
C LEU A 107 6.06 9.55 5.17
N HIS A 108 5.90 9.94 6.43
CA HIS A 108 5.03 11.05 6.82
C HIS A 108 5.56 12.38 6.26
N GLU A 109 6.87 12.62 6.38
CA GLU A 109 7.55 13.78 5.80
C GLU A 109 7.34 13.87 4.29
N ASP A 110 7.33 12.72 3.59
CA ASP A 110 7.07 12.68 2.15
C ASP A 110 5.63 13.05 1.77
N HIS A 111 4.67 13.02 2.70
CA HIS A 111 3.24 13.19 2.40
C HIS A 111 2.61 14.47 2.94
N VAL A 112 3.19 15.09 3.98
CA VAL A 112 2.62 16.27 4.64
C VAL A 112 2.38 17.42 3.64
N ASP A 113 3.31 17.65 2.71
CA ASP A 113 3.20 18.73 1.72
C ASP A 113 2.25 18.44 0.56
N ARG A 114 1.76 17.19 0.43
CA ARG A 114 0.99 16.73 -0.74
C ARG A 114 -0.52 16.96 -0.61
N HIS A 115 -1.00 17.41 0.55
CA HIS A 115 -2.41 17.76 0.81
C HIS A 115 -3.40 16.67 0.33
N VAL A 116 -3.05 15.40 0.54
CA VAL A 116 -3.90 14.28 0.12
C VAL A 116 -5.15 14.22 1.02
N PRO A 117 -6.37 14.22 0.45
CA PRO A 117 -7.59 14.12 1.24
C PRO A 117 -7.67 12.83 2.07
N GLY A 118 -8.15 12.97 3.32
CA GLY A 118 -8.28 11.87 4.28
C GLY A 118 -9.08 10.67 3.77
N ASN A 119 -10.09 10.89 2.93
CA ASN A 119 -10.94 9.84 2.36
C ASN A 119 -10.18 8.88 1.42
N TYR A 120 -9.15 9.35 0.71
CA TYR A 120 -8.36 8.48 -0.17
C TYR A 120 -7.55 7.43 0.62
N TYR A 121 -7.31 7.69 1.91
CA TYR A 121 -6.67 6.75 2.82
C TYR A 121 -7.62 5.65 3.33
N GLN A 122 -8.94 5.83 3.24
CA GLN A 122 -9.93 4.86 3.76
C GLN A 122 -10.40 3.84 2.70
N VAL A 123 -10.26 4.17 1.42
CA VAL A 123 -10.79 3.38 0.29
C VAL A 123 -9.89 2.17 -0.05
N SER A 124 -8.57 2.36 -0.08
CA SER A 124 -7.59 1.31 -0.42
C SER A 124 -7.71 0.00 0.38
N PRO A 125 -7.90 -0.02 1.72
CA PRO A 125 -7.87 -1.27 2.51
C PRO A 125 -9.07 -2.20 2.31
N ILE A 126 -10.23 -1.70 1.88
CA ILE A 126 -11.43 -2.54 1.68
C ILE A 126 -11.24 -3.50 0.51
N ARG A 127 -10.63 -3.04 -0.61
CA ARG A 127 -10.46 -3.92 -1.78
C ARG A 127 -9.26 -4.85 -1.69
N LEU A 128 -8.19 -4.47 -1.00
CA LEU A 128 -7.08 -5.40 -0.75
C LEU A 128 -7.64 -6.65 -0.05
N ARG A 129 -8.46 -6.46 1.00
CA ARG A 129 -9.19 -7.56 1.66
C ARG A 129 -9.95 -8.46 0.68
N ASP A 130 -10.72 -7.87 -0.24
CA ASP A 130 -11.49 -8.61 -1.26
C ASP A 130 -10.61 -9.28 -2.34
N GLN A 131 -9.55 -8.61 -2.80
CA GLN A 131 -8.65 -9.09 -3.86
C GLN A 131 -7.84 -10.30 -3.40
N PHE A 132 -7.51 -10.36 -2.12
CA PHE A 132 -6.70 -11.43 -1.58
C PHE A 132 -7.48 -12.72 -1.28
N LYS A 133 -8.82 -12.76 -1.43
CA LYS A 133 -9.64 -13.87 -0.92
C LYS A 133 -9.17 -14.35 0.45
N PHE A 134 -8.74 -13.41 1.31
CA PHE A 134 -8.49 -13.75 2.69
C PHE A 134 -9.85 -14.14 3.23
N GLY A 135 -10.04 -15.42 3.55
CA GLY A 135 -11.27 -15.89 4.19
C GLY A 135 -11.56 -15.07 5.45
N ASN A 136 -12.71 -15.32 6.08
CA ASN A 136 -13.18 -14.71 7.32
C ASN A 136 -12.20 -14.67 8.53
N GLU A 137 -10.93 -15.04 8.36
CA GLU A 137 -9.86 -15.08 9.35
C GLU A 137 -9.08 -13.77 9.53
N MET A 138 -9.47 -12.68 8.86
CA MET A 138 -9.06 -11.33 9.25
C MET A 138 -10.02 -10.71 10.26
N LEU A 139 -10.76 -11.54 11.02
CA LEU A 139 -11.39 -11.14 12.26
C LEU A 139 -10.29 -10.99 13.32
N ILE A 140 -9.67 -9.81 13.34
CA ILE A 140 -9.19 -9.26 14.60
C ILE A 140 -10.47 -8.85 15.36
N PRO A 141 -10.76 -9.41 16.55
CA PRO A 141 -11.83 -8.87 17.38
C PRO A 141 -11.58 -7.41 17.82
#